data_AF-A0AA51M4M6-F1
#
_entry.id   AF-A0AA51M4M6-F1
#
_cell.length_a   1.000
_cell.length_b   1.000
_cell.length_c   1.000
_cell.angle_alpha   90.00
_cell.angle_beta   90.00
_cell.angle_gamma   90.00
#
_symmetry.space_group_name_H-M   'P 1'
#
loop_
_entity.id
_entity.type
_entity.pdbx_description
1 polymer ?
#
loop_
_entity_poly.entity_id
_entity_poly.type
_entity_poly.pdbx_seq_one_letter_code
_entity_poly.pdbx_strand_id
1 'polypeptide(L)' 'MPPANKKKQGKVCRDCHRVVDGEFCVNCGTSNLSEDWSGYLVIIDPENSEVAKRMNIKLPGRYALKVR' A
#
# COMPACT_ATOMS: atom_id res chain seq x y z
N MET A 1 -24.51 -9.60 -13.58
CA MET A 1 -23.26 -10.23 -13.09
C MET A 1 -23.24 -10.03 -11.58
N PRO A 2 -23.22 -11.10 -10.77
CA PRO A 2 -23.16 -10.95 -9.31
C PRO A 2 -21.83 -10.28 -8.93
N PRO A 3 -21.80 -9.32 -7.99
CA PRO A 3 -20.57 -8.69 -7.55
C PRO A 3 -19.68 -9.76 -6.90
N ALA A 4 -18.46 -9.90 -7.41
CA ALA A 4 -17.45 -10.77 -6.82
C ALA A 4 -17.27 -10.37 -5.35
N ASN A 5 -17.38 -11.37 -4.47
CA ASN A 5 -17.22 -11.27 -3.03
C ASN A 5 -15.88 -10.60 -2.69
N LYS A 6 -15.90 -9.27 -2.53
CA LYS A 6 -14.72 -8.47 -2.16
C LYS A 6 -14.40 -8.77 -0.71
N LYS A 7 -13.52 -9.76 -0.47
CA LYS A 7 -12.77 -9.82 0.79
C LYS A 7 -12.18 -8.43 1.00
N LYS A 8 -12.52 -7.77 2.11
CA LYS A 8 -12.09 -6.40 2.43
C LYS A 8 -10.57 -6.31 2.27
N GLN A 9 -10.12 -5.71 1.17
CA GLN A 9 -8.72 -5.41 0.92
C GLN A 9 -8.37 -4.24 1.85
N GLY A 10 -7.22 -4.33 2.55
CA GLY A 10 -6.83 -3.33 3.56
C GLY A 10 -6.80 -1.91 3.00
N LYS A 11 -6.91 -0.90 3.87
CA LYS A 11 -6.84 0.51 3.46
C LYS A 11 -5.42 0.86 3.02
N VAL A 12 -5.27 1.80 2.10
CA VAL A 12 -3.97 2.24 1.61
C VAL A 12 -3.88 3.76 1.67
N CYS A 13 -2.74 4.26 2.14
CA CYS A 13 -2.48 5.70 2.14
C CYS A 13 -2.34 6.23 0.70
N ARG A 14 -3.09 7.27 0.34
CA ARG A 14 -2.99 7.89 -0.99
C ARG A 14 -1.66 8.59 -1.24
N ASP A 15 -0.99 9.02 -0.17
CA ASP A 15 0.22 9.84 -0.27
C ASP A 15 1.50 9.00 -0.41
N CYS A 16 1.59 7.88 0.32
CA CYS A 16 2.76 7.00 0.29
C CYS A 16 2.48 5.57 -0.20
N HIS A 17 1.25 5.29 -0.61
CA HIS A 17 0.80 3.99 -1.13
C HIS A 17 0.99 2.80 -0.18
N ARG A 18 1.27 3.03 1.10
CA ARG A 18 1.47 1.97 2.09
C ARG A 18 0.13 1.41 2.54
N VAL A 19 0.04 0.09 2.72
CA VAL A 19 -1.13 -0.58 3.30
C VAL A 19 -1.17 -0.30 4.80
N VAL A 20 -2.34 0.06 5.29
CA VAL A 20 -2.62 0.54 6.65
C VAL A 20 -3.73 -0.33 7.24
N ASP A 21 -3.50 -0.85 8.46
CA ASP A 21 -4.49 -1.66 9.18
C ASP A 21 -5.35 -0.83 10.17
N GLY A 22 -5.11 0.48 10.28
CA GLY A 22 -5.81 1.41 11.17
C GLY A 22 -6.49 2.59 10.46
N GLU A 23 -6.85 3.62 11.23
CA GLU A 23 -7.50 4.84 10.71
C GLU A 23 -6.52 5.89 10.17
N PHE A 24 -5.24 5.82 10.60
CA PHE A 24 -4.20 6.77 10.23
C PHE A 24 -2.98 6.04 9.66
N CYS A 25 -2.34 6.64 8.67
CA CYS A 25 -1.08 6.16 8.13
C CYS A 25 0.06 6.44 9.12
N VAL A 26 0.69 5.38 9.65
CA VAL A 26 1.85 5.52 10.57
C VAL A 26 3.07 6.22 9.97
N ASN A 27 3.15 6.29 8.64
CA ASN A 27 4.28 6.92 7.95
C ASN A 27 4.02 8.41 7.63
N CYS A 28 2.76 8.79 7.35
CA CYS A 28 2.41 10.14 6.92
C CYS A 28 1.62 10.93 7.97
N GLY A 29 1.04 10.27 8.97
CA GLY A 29 0.14 10.87 9.96
C GLY A 29 -1.26 11.22 9.44
N THR A 30 -1.52 11.03 8.14
CA THR A 30 -2.80 11.35 7.48
C THR A 30 -3.85 10.25 7.63
N SER A 31 -5.13 10.64 7.63
CA SER A 31 -6.29 9.76 7.48
C SER A 31 -6.78 9.64 6.03
N ASN A 32 -6.04 10.20 5.05
CA ASN A 32 -6.34 10.11 3.62
C ASN A 32 -6.03 8.71 3.07
N LEU A 33 -6.91 7.77 3.40
CA LEU A 33 -6.80 6.36 3.03
C LEU A 33 -7.84 6.01 1.95
N SER A 34 -7.50 5.06 1.08
CA SER A 34 -8.37 4.53 0.04
C SER A 34 -8.50 3.01 0.14
N GLU A 35 -9.72 2.51 -0.11
CA GLU A 35 -10.02 1.09 -0.25
C GLU A 35 -10.05 0.66 -1.74
N ASP A 36 -10.00 1.62 -2.68
CA ASP A 36 -9.89 1.36 -4.11
C ASP A 36 -8.45 1.53 -4.57
N TRP A 37 -7.73 0.42 -4.60
CA TRP A 37 -6.35 0.35 -5.06
C TRP A 37 -6.11 -0.98 -5.79
N SER A 38 -4.98 -1.10 -6.46
CA SER A 38 -4.65 -2.27 -7.28
C SER A 38 -3.15 -2.52 -7.30
N GLY A 39 -2.78 -3.80 -7.40
CA GLY A 39 -1.39 -4.26 -7.36
C GLY A 39 -0.83 -4.24 -5.94
N TYR A 40 -0.32 -5.37 -5.47
CA TYR A 40 0.19 -5.53 -4.11
C TYR A 40 1.68 -5.84 -4.14
N LEU A 41 2.47 -5.08 -3.38
CA LEU A 41 3.92 -5.19 -3.31
C LEU A 41 4.33 -5.33 -1.85
N VAL A 42 5.21 -6.30 -1.57
CA VAL A 42 5.83 -6.45 -0.25
C VAL A 42 7.33 -6.25 -0.40
N ILE A 43 7.86 -5.26 0.29
CA ILE A 43 9.29 -5.02 0.40
C ILE A 43 9.74 -5.56 1.76
N ILE A 44 10.58 -6.60 1.74
CA ILE A 44 11.15 -7.21 2.95
C ILE A 44 12.45 -6.50 3.31
N ASP A 45 13.34 -6.33 2.33
CA ASP A 45 14.62 -5.68 2.46
C ASP A 45 14.79 -4.63 1.34
N PRO A 46 14.64 -3.33 1.63
CA PRO A 46 14.80 -2.27 0.64
C PRO A 46 16.22 -2.15 0.08
N GLU A 47 17.25 -2.49 0.86
CA GLU A 47 18.65 -2.31 0.46
C GLU A 47 19.09 -3.36 -0.56
N ASN A 48 18.57 -4.59 -0.44
CA ASN A 48 18.85 -5.70 -1.35
C ASN A 48 17.78 -5.91 -2.44
N SER A 49 16.67 -5.18 -2.40
CA SER A 49 15.59 -5.31 -3.40
C SER A 49 15.76 -4.33 -4.57
N GLU A 50 15.97 -4.88 -5.76
CA GLU A 50 15.99 -4.07 -6.99
C GLU A 50 14.63 -3.43 -7.29
N VAL A 51 13.54 -4.11 -6.94
CA VAL A 51 12.18 -3.57 -7.07
C VAL A 51 11.99 -2.36 -6.15
N ALA A 52 12.47 -2.44 -4.91
CA ALA A 52 12.40 -1.31 -3.97
C ALA A 52 13.19 -0.10 -4.49
N LYS A 53 14.40 -0.33 -5.02
CA LYS A 53 15.25 0.72 -5.62
C LYS A 53 14.57 1.39 -6.81
N ARG A 54 14.01 0.61 -7.74
CA ARG A 54 13.28 1.13 -8.91
C ARG A 54 12.04 1.93 -8.52
N MET A 55 11.36 1.53 -7.45
CA MET A 55 10.18 2.22 -6.91
C MET A 55 10.53 3.33 -5.92
N ASN A 56 11.81 3.58 -5.64
CA ASN A 56 12.30 4.52 -4.63
C ASN A 56 11.71 4.29 -3.22
N ILE A 57 11.44 3.03 -2.86
CA ILE A 57 10.94 2.62 -1.55
C ILE A 57 12.13 2.37 -0.63
N LYS A 58 12.16 3.06 0.52
CA LYS A 58 13.25 2.98 1.51
C LYS A 58 12.89 2.25 2.79
N LEU A 59 11.61 1.92 2.99
CA LEU A 59 11.12 1.27 4.20
C LEU A 59 10.53 -0.10 3.86
N PRO A 60 10.80 -1.13 4.68
CA PRO A 60 10.13 -2.41 4.52
C PRO A 60 8.65 -2.27 4.83
N GLY A 61 7.81 -3.01 4.11
CA GLY A 61 6.37 -2.94 4.30
C GLY A 61 5.55 -3.42 3.11
N ARG A 62 4.24 -3.29 3.27
CA ARG A 62 3.23 -3.62 2.26
C ARG A 62 2.78 -2.34 1.57
N TYR A 63 2.72 -2.36 0.24
CA TYR A 63 2.42 -1.22 -0.60
C TYR A 63 1.43 -1.61 -1.71
N ALA A 64 0.66 -0.63 -2.17
CA ALA A 64 -0.09 -0.71 -3.41
C ALA A 64 0.70 -0.09 -4.56
N LEU A 65 0.50 -0.59 -5.78
CA LEU A 65 1.10 0.00 -6.97
C LEU A 65 0.27 1.16 -7.53
N LYS A 66 -1.06 1.09 -7.39
CA LYS A 66 -1.99 2.11 -7.88
C LYS A 66 -3.08 2.35 -6.84
N VAL A 67 -3.36 3.61 -6.52
CA VAL A 67 -4.40 4.02 -5.58
C VAL A 67 -5.34 5.02 -6.26
N ARG A 68 -6.65 4.92 -6.00
CA ARG A 68 -7.68 5.84 -6.49
C ARG A 68 -8.29 6.70 -5.37
#